data_AF-A0A2V7KLF1-F1
#
_entry.id   AF-A0A2V7KLF1-F1
#
_cell.length_a   1.000
_cell.length_b   1.000
_cell.length_c   1.000
_cell.angle_alpha   90.00
_cell.angle_beta   90.00
_cell.angle_gamma   90.00
#
_symmetry.space_group_name_H-M   'P 1'
#
loop_
_entity.id
_entity.type
_entity.pdbx_description
1 polymer ?
#
loop_
_entity_poly.entity_id
_entity_poly.type
_entity_poly.pdbx_seq_one_letter_code
_entity_poly.pdbx_strand_id
1 'polypeptide(L)'
;MRSLVLLVGLLGVACHPHHRTNTTPTRAARDSARVRVPPRQPVAARDTALEQRAARLELKVLEQGAQVDELQSRLDDARREVVRAMAKLQSLATRAEAASGMAEAEIALQALRTANGNNAPASPEYDQGSHLMQLATAEFDQQNYAGALYLATEAKNAAAAGQGRVASDDRAASRKGETPFALPLRLQTTGRANVREGPGAGFKVLYTLETGVPIVAYSYVDQWVRIRDDSNRPGWIHQTLIDRRE
;
A
#
# COMPACT_ATOMS: atom_id res chain seq x y z
N MET A 1 -32.39 -51.19 32.97
CA MET A 1 -32.89 -51.92 34.16
C MET A 1 -32.02 -51.45 35.33
N ARG A 2 -32.57 -50.67 36.28
CA ARG A 2 -32.97 -51.11 37.65
C ARG A 2 -31.80 -51.79 38.38
N SER A 3 -31.35 -51.45 39.59
CA SER A 3 -31.94 -50.74 40.73
C SER A 3 -30.89 -50.66 41.86
N LEU A 4 -31.18 -49.78 42.83
CA LEU A 4 -30.91 -49.79 44.29
C LEU A 4 -29.56 -50.36 44.83
N VAL A 5 -28.76 -49.64 45.63
CA VAL A 5 -28.97 -48.98 46.96
C VAL A 5 -28.82 -49.94 48.17
N LEU A 6 -28.14 -49.39 49.19
CA LEU A 6 -27.98 -49.75 50.62
C LEU A 6 -26.81 -50.68 51.01
N LEU A 7 -26.20 -50.62 52.21
CA LEU A 7 -25.88 -49.63 53.26
C LEU A 7 -25.35 -50.49 54.46
N VAL A 8 -24.50 -49.90 55.31
CA VAL A 8 -24.24 -50.20 56.74
C VAL A 8 -23.17 -51.24 57.10
N GLY A 9 -22.27 -50.80 57.99
CA GLY A 9 -21.53 -51.64 58.92
C GLY A 9 -20.58 -50.83 59.82
N LEU A 10 -21.10 -50.32 60.95
CA LEU A 10 -20.38 -49.58 62.01
C LEU A 10 -19.31 -50.42 62.74
N LEU A 11 -18.34 -49.73 63.37
CA LEU A 11 -17.79 -49.87 64.74
C LEU A 11 -16.39 -49.19 64.73
N GLY A 12 -15.91 -48.41 65.69
CA GLY A 12 -16.38 -47.97 67.00
C GLY A 12 -15.18 -47.34 67.73
N VAL A 13 -15.41 -46.18 68.35
CA VAL A 13 -14.85 -45.69 69.63
C VAL A 13 -13.31 -45.63 69.83
N ALA A 14 -12.80 -44.41 70.05
CA ALA A 14 -12.01 -44.08 71.24
C ALA A 14 -11.98 -42.57 71.50
N CYS A 15 -12.60 -42.16 72.60
CA CYS A 15 -12.47 -40.84 73.21
C CYS A 15 -11.04 -40.60 73.71
N HIS A 16 -10.54 -39.37 73.67
CA HIS A 16 -10.16 -38.62 74.89
C HIS A 16 -10.00 -37.12 74.59
N PRO A 17 -10.50 -36.23 75.47
CA PRO A 17 -10.60 -34.80 75.21
C PRO A 17 -9.35 -34.06 75.72
N HIS A 18 -8.78 -33.19 74.88
CA HIS A 18 -7.94 -32.10 75.36
C HIS A 18 -8.56 -30.77 74.96
N HIS A 19 -9.26 -30.17 75.91
CA HIS A 19 -9.59 -28.76 75.90
C HIS A 19 -8.29 -27.95 76.04
N ARG A 20 -7.93 -27.19 75.01
CA ARG A 20 -7.16 -25.96 75.17
C ARG A 20 -7.72 -24.86 74.25
N THR A 21 -8.40 -23.94 74.93
CA THR A 21 -8.49 -22.50 74.66
C THR A 21 -8.79 -22.04 73.23
N ASN A 22 -10.05 -21.64 73.03
CA ASN A 22 -10.47 -20.73 71.98
C ASN A 22 -9.63 -19.45 72.00
N THR A 23 -8.86 -19.24 70.94
CA THR A 23 -8.57 -17.91 70.41
C THR A 23 -8.87 -17.98 68.92
N THR A 24 -9.96 -17.32 68.52
CA THR A 24 -10.33 -17.12 67.13
C THR A 24 -9.38 -16.07 66.54
N PRO A 25 -8.48 -16.38 65.60
CA PRO A 25 -7.94 -15.34 64.75
C PRO A 25 -9.02 -15.05 63.70
N THR A 26 -9.66 -13.91 63.84
CA THR A 26 -10.52 -13.28 62.84
C THR A 26 -9.85 -13.42 61.47
N ARG A 27 -10.43 -14.24 60.59
CA ARG A 27 -9.98 -14.38 59.21
C ARG A 27 -10.13 -13.00 58.57
N ALA A 28 -9.03 -12.28 58.41
CA ALA A 28 -8.99 -11.07 57.60
C ALA A 28 -9.59 -11.43 56.24
N ALA A 29 -10.66 -10.73 55.88
CA ALA A 29 -11.24 -10.81 54.56
C ALA A 29 -10.13 -10.47 53.57
N ARG A 30 -9.60 -11.48 52.87
CA ARG A 30 -8.81 -11.23 51.66
C ARG A 30 -9.79 -10.62 50.68
N ASP A 31 -9.66 -9.31 50.56
CA ASP A 31 -10.30 -8.48 49.56
C ASP A 31 -10.02 -9.12 48.20
N SER A 32 -11.00 -9.87 47.71
CA SER A 32 -10.95 -10.43 46.36
C SER A 32 -11.33 -9.28 45.45
N ALA A 33 -10.34 -8.42 45.18
CA ALA A 33 -10.43 -7.40 44.16
C ALA A 33 -10.84 -8.11 42.86
N ARG A 34 -12.12 -8.02 42.55
CA ARG A 34 -12.73 -8.55 41.34
C ARG A 34 -12.00 -7.89 40.19
N VAL A 35 -11.07 -8.60 39.55
CA VAL A 35 -10.45 -8.16 38.31
C VAL A 35 -11.59 -7.92 37.34
N ARG A 36 -11.91 -6.65 37.12
CA ARG A 36 -12.94 -6.23 36.18
C ARG A 36 -12.38 -6.48 34.79
N VAL A 37 -12.58 -7.69 34.28
CA VAL A 37 -12.33 -7.99 32.87
C VAL A 37 -13.19 -7.01 32.08
N PRO A 38 -12.60 -6.11 31.27
CA PRO A 38 -13.39 -5.17 30.48
C PRO A 38 -14.30 -5.96 29.55
N PRO A 39 -15.55 -5.51 29.33
CA PRO A 39 -16.48 -6.22 28.47
C PRO A 39 -15.86 -6.34 27.07
N ARG A 40 -15.73 -7.58 26.57
CA ARG A 40 -15.39 -7.82 25.16
C ARG A 40 -16.48 -7.14 24.33
N GLN A 41 -16.10 -6.15 23.53
CA GLN A 41 -17.01 -5.52 22.59
C GLN A 41 -17.67 -6.60 21.71
N PRO A 42 -18.99 -6.57 21.52
CA PRO A 42 -19.67 -7.54 20.66
C PRO A 42 -19.16 -7.38 19.22
N VAL A 43 -18.93 -8.50 18.54
CA VAL A 43 -18.35 -8.56 17.18
C VAL A 43 -19.12 -7.65 16.21
N ALA A 44 -20.46 -7.65 16.28
CA ALA A 44 -21.32 -6.77 15.48
C ALA A 44 -21.04 -5.25 15.66
N ALA A 45 -20.63 -4.81 16.85
CA ALA A 45 -20.27 -3.40 17.07
C ALA A 45 -18.89 -3.04 16.49
N ARG A 46 -18.00 -4.02 16.32
CA ARG A 46 -16.71 -3.83 15.64
C ARG A 46 -16.88 -3.83 14.12
N ASP A 47 -17.71 -4.71 13.60
CA ASP A 47 -17.98 -4.81 12.16
C ASP A 47 -18.60 -3.49 11.65
N THR A 48 -19.61 -2.97 12.35
CA THR A 48 -20.19 -1.65 12.04
C THR A 48 -19.18 -0.50 12.13
N ALA A 49 -18.24 -0.51 13.08
CA ALA A 49 -17.20 0.50 13.18
C ALA A 49 -16.17 0.40 12.03
N LEU A 50 -15.84 -0.81 11.58
CA LEU A 50 -14.98 -1.05 10.43
C LEU A 50 -15.66 -0.60 9.14
N GLU A 51 -16.94 -0.90 8.94
CA GLU A 51 -17.74 -0.43 7.81
C GLU A 51 -17.80 1.10 7.76
N GLN A 52 -18.04 1.76 8.90
CA GLN A 52 -18.02 3.22 8.97
C GLN A 52 -16.65 3.80 8.63
N ARG A 53 -15.56 3.16 9.07
CA ARG A 53 -14.20 3.59 8.73
C ARG A 53 -13.92 3.40 7.24
N ALA A 54 -14.35 2.28 6.66
CA ALA A 54 -14.22 2.02 5.22
C ALA A 54 -14.95 3.08 4.41
N ALA A 55 -16.21 3.39 4.72
CA ALA A 55 -16.99 4.41 4.04
C ALA A 55 -16.35 5.81 4.10
N ARG A 56 -15.73 6.18 5.25
CA ARG A 56 -14.99 7.44 5.37
C ARG A 56 -13.72 7.45 4.51
N LEU A 57 -13.01 6.33 4.44
CA LEU A 57 -11.81 6.22 3.61
C LEU A 57 -12.16 6.26 2.13
N GLU A 58 -13.25 5.63 1.71
CA GLU A 58 -13.77 5.72 0.33
C GLU A 58 -14.07 7.17 -0.05
N LEU A 59 -14.74 7.92 0.83
CA LEU A 59 -14.98 9.35 0.59
C LEU A 59 -13.67 10.14 0.48
N LYS A 60 -12.66 9.83 1.29
CA LYS A 60 -11.35 10.48 1.23
C LYS A 60 -10.63 10.18 -0.10
N VAL A 61 -10.74 8.95 -0.60
CA VAL A 61 -10.19 8.57 -1.91
C VAL A 61 -10.87 9.37 -3.03
N LEU A 62 -12.19 9.53 -2.99
CA LEU A 62 -12.93 10.35 -3.96
C LEU A 62 -12.51 11.82 -3.92
N GLU A 63 -12.38 12.40 -2.73
CA GLU A 63 -11.90 13.78 -2.54
C GLU A 63 -10.48 13.96 -3.11
N GLN A 64 -9.57 13.04 -2.79
CA GLN A 64 -8.22 13.08 -3.31
C GLN A 64 -8.18 12.89 -4.84
N GLY A 65 -9.05 12.06 -5.39
CA GLY A 65 -9.23 11.90 -6.84
C GLY A 65 -9.61 13.22 -7.50
N ALA A 66 -10.65 13.88 -7.00
CA ALA A 66 -11.09 15.19 -7.52
C ALA A 66 -9.99 16.25 -7.41
N GLN A 67 -9.17 16.21 -6.35
CA GLN A 67 -8.03 17.12 -6.20
C GLN A 67 -6.92 16.85 -7.23
N VAL A 68 -6.65 15.58 -7.55
CA VAL A 68 -5.69 15.21 -8.59
C VAL A 68 -6.18 15.69 -9.96
N ASP A 69 -7.47 15.50 -10.26
CA ASP A 69 -8.06 15.93 -11.54
C ASP A 69 -7.97 17.45 -11.73
N GLU A 70 -8.26 18.23 -10.68
CA GLU A 70 -8.12 19.68 -10.68
C GLU A 70 -6.67 20.12 -10.92
N LEU A 71 -5.70 19.45 -10.26
CA LEU A 71 -4.27 19.74 -10.46
C LEU A 71 -3.81 19.39 -11.88
N GLN A 72 -4.31 18.31 -12.46
CA GLN A 72 -4.03 17.92 -13.84
C GLN A 72 -4.59 18.97 -14.81
N SER A 73 -5.83 19.42 -14.63
CA SER A 73 -6.43 20.48 -15.46
C SER A 73 -5.59 21.76 -15.43
N ARG A 74 -5.13 22.19 -14.24
CA ARG A 74 -4.28 23.38 -14.11
C ARG A 74 -2.93 23.22 -14.79
N LEU A 75 -2.33 22.03 -14.72
CA LEU A 75 -1.08 21.72 -15.41
C LEU A 75 -1.26 21.81 -16.93
N ASP A 76 -2.37 21.29 -17.45
CA ASP A 76 -2.66 21.32 -18.89
C ASP A 76 -2.99 22.73 -19.38
N ASP A 77 -3.68 23.55 -18.58
CA ASP A 77 -3.86 24.98 -18.84
C ASP A 77 -2.51 25.72 -18.94
N ALA A 78 -1.62 25.47 -17.98
CA ALA A 78 -0.29 26.08 -17.98
C ALA A 78 0.54 25.64 -19.20
N ARG A 79 0.52 24.36 -19.56
CA ARG A 79 1.19 23.83 -20.76
C ARG A 79 0.66 24.49 -22.03
N ARG A 80 -0.66 24.65 -22.16
CA ARG A 80 -1.28 25.36 -23.29
C ARG A 80 -0.80 26.80 -23.40
N GLU A 81 -0.62 27.50 -22.28
CA GLU A 81 -0.09 28.87 -22.30
C GLU A 81 1.38 28.92 -22.75
N VAL A 82 2.22 27.97 -22.29
CA VAL A 82 3.61 27.85 -22.75
C VAL A 82 3.67 27.63 -24.26
N VAL A 83 2.86 26.70 -24.78
CA VAL A 83 2.79 26.38 -26.21
C VAL A 83 2.30 27.59 -27.02
N ARG A 84 1.28 28.31 -26.54
CA ARG A 84 0.78 29.55 -27.15
C ARG A 84 1.86 30.64 -27.19
N ALA A 85 2.65 30.79 -26.13
CA ALA A 85 3.75 31.74 -26.09
C ALA A 85 4.85 31.36 -27.10
N MET A 86 5.19 30.08 -27.22
CA MET A 86 6.14 29.57 -28.22
C MET A 86 5.67 29.87 -29.66
N ALA A 87 4.39 29.65 -29.95
CA ALA A 87 3.80 29.98 -31.25
C ALA A 87 3.93 31.47 -31.58
N LYS A 88 3.63 32.34 -30.61
CA LYS A 88 3.70 33.80 -30.77
C LYS A 88 5.13 34.30 -30.97
N LEU A 89 6.09 33.67 -30.31
CA LEU A 89 7.50 34.06 -30.37
C LEU A 89 8.23 33.47 -31.58
N GLN A 90 7.57 32.62 -32.39
CA GLN A 90 8.19 31.94 -33.53
C GLN A 90 9.52 31.25 -33.15
N SER A 91 9.54 30.54 -32.01
CA SER A 91 10.74 29.90 -31.51
C SER A 91 11.33 28.93 -32.55
N LEU A 92 12.66 28.92 -32.67
CA LEU A 92 13.44 28.45 -33.82
C LEU A 92 13.52 26.91 -34.00
N ALA A 93 12.62 26.13 -33.42
CA ALA A 93 12.62 24.68 -33.65
C ALA A 93 12.25 24.38 -35.11
N THR A 94 13.01 23.51 -35.76
CA THR A 94 12.73 23.13 -37.15
C THR A 94 11.67 22.04 -37.23
N ARG A 95 10.97 21.94 -38.37
CA ARG A 95 10.04 20.84 -38.65
C ARG A 95 10.70 19.47 -38.47
N ALA A 96 11.95 19.33 -38.92
CA ALA A 96 12.70 18.08 -38.82
C ALA A 96 13.01 17.71 -37.36
N GLU A 97 13.38 18.70 -36.55
CA GLU A 97 13.66 18.52 -35.13
C GLU A 97 12.40 18.11 -34.36
N ALA A 98 11.28 18.81 -34.58
CA ALA A 98 9.99 18.47 -33.97
C ALA A 98 9.53 17.05 -34.36
N ALA A 99 9.65 16.68 -35.63
CA ALA A 99 9.32 15.33 -36.10
C ALA A 99 10.21 14.25 -35.43
N SER A 100 11.52 14.53 -35.29
CA SER A 100 12.45 13.62 -34.59
C SER A 100 12.06 13.47 -33.11
N GLY A 101 11.79 14.57 -32.41
CA GLY A 101 11.37 14.54 -31.01
C GLY A 101 10.06 13.78 -30.79
N MET A 102 9.08 13.97 -31.67
CA MET A 102 7.81 13.24 -31.65
C MET A 102 8.02 11.73 -31.87
N ALA A 103 8.86 11.34 -32.82
CA ALA A 103 9.19 9.93 -33.06
C ALA A 103 9.91 9.29 -31.86
N GLU A 104 10.84 10.01 -31.24
CA GLU A 104 11.51 9.53 -30.02
C GLU A 104 10.52 9.35 -28.86
N ALA A 105 9.56 10.26 -28.71
CA ALA A 105 8.52 10.17 -27.70
C ALA A 105 7.59 8.98 -27.94
N GLU A 106 7.19 8.74 -29.19
CA GLU A 106 6.37 7.59 -29.57
C GLU A 106 7.10 6.26 -29.29
N ILE A 107 8.39 6.17 -29.63
CA ILE A 107 9.23 5.00 -29.31
C ILE A 107 9.29 4.79 -27.79
N ALA A 108 9.46 5.86 -27.01
CA ALA A 108 9.48 5.76 -25.55
C ALA A 108 8.14 5.24 -24.98
N LEU A 109 7.01 5.72 -25.51
CA LEU A 109 5.68 5.25 -25.13
C LEU A 109 5.43 3.80 -25.55
N GLN A 110 5.88 3.41 -26.73
CA GLN A 110 5.80 2.03 -27.19
C GLN A 110 6.63 1.11 -26.30
N ALA A 111 7.85 1.51 -25.96
CA ALA A 111 8.72 0.76 -25.05
C ALA A 111 8.14 0.68 -23.64
N LEU A 112 7.46 1.73 -23.14
CA LEU A 112 6.71 1.66 -21.89
C LEU A 112 5.56 0.65 -21.96
N ARG A 113 4.78 0.67 -23.05
CA ARG A 113 3.65 -0.24 -23.25
C ARG A 113 4.09 -1.70 -23.31
N THR A 114 5.16 -1.99 -24.04
CA THR A 114 5.71 -3.35 -24.13
C THR A 114 6.27 -3.79 -22.79
N ALA A 115 6.96 -2.91 -22.06
CA ALA A 115 7.46 -3.21 -20.71
C ALA A 115 6.31 -3.47 -19.72
N ASN A 116 5.18 -2.75 -19.84
CA ASN A 116 4.00 -2.95 -19.00
C ASN A 116 3.30 -4.30 -19.27
N GLY A 117 3.58 -4.93 -20.40
CA GLY A 117 2.86 -6.09 -20.90
C GLY A 117 1.58 -5.67 -21.60
N ASN A 118 1.36 -6.18 -22.82
CA ASN A 118 0.26 -5.73 -23.69
C ASN A 118 -1.16 -5.92 -23.11
N ASN A 119 -1.30 -6.77 -22.08
CA ASN A 119 -2.58 -7.10 -21.44
C ASN A 119 -2.77 -6.43 -20.07
N ALA A 120 -1.79 -5.67 -19.57
CA ALA A 120 -1.90 -4.96 -18.31
C ALA A 120 -2.67 -3.64 -18.50
N PRO A 121 -3.37 -3.14 -17.46
CA PRO A 121 -3.97 -1.80 -17.50
C PRO A 121 -2.91 -0.76 -17.85
N ALA A 122 -3.29 0.24 -18.66
CA ALA A 122 -2.41 1.34 -19.02
C ALA A 122 -1.89 2.03 -17.76
N SER A 123 -0.58 2.31 -17.71
CA SER A 123 0.00 3.12 -16.64
C SER A 123 -0.43 4.57 -16.79
N PRO A 124 -0.62 5.34 -15.70
CA PRO A 124 -1.04 6.74 -15.79
C PRO A 124 -0.11 7.61 -16.66
N GLU A 125 1.18 7.29 -16.71
CA GLU A 125 2.20 7.94 -17.53
C GLU A 125 2.07 7.63 -19.02
N TYR A 126 1.54 6.44 -19.35
CA TYR A 126 1.24 6.09 -20.73
C TYR A 126 0.04 6.91 -21.24
N ASP A 127 -1.01 7.04 -20.42
CA ASP A 127 -2.18 7.84 -20.75
C ASP A 127 -1.81 9.32 -20.86
N GLN A 128 -1.04 9.85 -19.89
CA GLN A 128 -0.53 11.21 -19.90
C GLN A 128 0.35 11.47 -21.13
N GLY A 129 1.31 10.60 -21.42
CA GLY A 129 2.19 10.73 -22.57
C GLY A 129 1.44 10.61 -23.90
N SER A 130 0.44 9.73 -23.99
CA SER A 130 -0.42 9.61 -25.17
C SER A 130 -1.24 10.87 -25.40
N HIS A 131 -1.77 11.49 -24.34
CA HIS A 131 -2.47 12.78 -24.43
C HIS A 131 -1.54 13.89 -24.91
N LEU A 132 -0.34 14.00 -24.34
CA LEU A 132 0.68 14.96 -24.76
C LEU A 132 1.09 14.77 -26.23
N MET A 133 1.17 13.52 -26.70
CA MET A 133 1.43 13.23 -28.11
C MET A 133 0.30 13.71 -29.04
N GLN A 134 -0.96 13.57 -28.64
CA GLN A 134 -2.09 14.12 -29.41
C GLN A 134 -1.99 15.65 -29.52
N LEU A 135 -1.64 16.33 -28.43
CA LEU A 135 -1.41 17.78 -28.44
C LEU A 135 -0.20 18.13 -29.32
N ALA A 136 0.90 17.38 -29.25
CA ALA A 136 2.08 17.61 -30.07
C ALA A 136 1.76 17.50 -31.57
N THR A 137 0.95 16.51 -31.97
CA THR A 137 0.46 16.37 -33.35
C THR A 137 -0.36 17.58 -33.78
N ALA A 138 -1.29 18.05 -32.93
CA ALA A 138 -2.09 19.23 -33.25
C ALA A 138 -1.25 20.49 -33.43
N GLU A 139 -0.20 20.68 -32.62
CA GLU A 139 0.74 21.81 -32.77
C GLU A 139 1.63 21.68 -34.01
N PHE A 140 2.06 20.45 -34.34
CA PHE A 140 2.84 20.17 -35.54
C PHE A 140 2.06 20.49 -36.81
N ASP A 141 0.78 20.12 -36.87
CA ASP A 141 -0.12 20.43 -37.99
C ASP A 141 -0.35 21.93 -38.16
N GLN A 142 -0.36 22.68 -37.06
CA GLN A 142 -0.41 24.14 -37.03
C GLN A 142 0.93 24.81 -37.34
N GLN A 143 1.97 24.03 -37.65
CA GLN A 143 3.35 24.49 -37.88
C GLN A 143 4.00 25.16 -36.67
N ASN A 144 3.46 24.98 -35.47
CA ASN A 144 4.10 25.35 -34.21
C ASN A 144 5.10 24.27 -33.79
N TYR A 145 6.18 24.14 -34.55
CA TYR A 145 7.17 23.06 -34.36
C TYR A 145 7.83 23.08 -32.98
N ALA A 146 8.03 24.26 -32.41
CA ALA A 146 8.59 24.37 -31.06
C ALA A 146 7.62 23.90 -29.97
N GLY A 147 6.33 24.25 -30.08
CA GLY A 147 5.29 23.72 -29.21
C GLY A 147 5.17 22.20 -29.33
N ALA A 148 5.19 21.68 -30.56
CA ALA A 148 5.19 20.24 -30.82
C ALA A 148 6.41 19.53 -30.20
N LEU A 149 7.62 20.08 -30.36
CA LEU A 149 8.85 19.54 -29.78
C LEU A 149 8.82 19.56 -28.24
N TYR A 150 8.32 20.64 -27.65
CA TYR A 150 8.14 20.76 -26.20
C TYR A 150 7.22 19.66 -25.66
N LEU A 151 6.03 19.51 -26.25
CA LEU A 151 5.05 18.50 -25.85
C LEU A 151 5.57 17.07 -26.08
N ALA A 152 6.28 16.82 -27.17
CA ALA A 152 6.93 15.54 -27.43
C ALA A 152 7.99 15.21 -26.37
N THR A 153 8.81 16.20 -25.98
CA THR A 153 9.80 16.03 -24.92
C THR A 153 9.13 15.71 -23.58
N GLU A 154 8.04 16.42 -23.25
CA GLU A 154 7.24 16.15 -22.05
C GLU A 154 6.64 14.73 -22.08
N ALA A 155 6.10 14.29 -23.22
CA ALA A 155 5.57 12.94 -23.41
C ALA A 155 6.65 11.86 -23.24
N LYS A 156 7.84 12.09 -23.81
CA LYS A 156 9.02 11.23 -23.64
C LYS A 156 9.43 11.14 -22.17
N ASN A 157 9.44 12.26 -21.45
CA ASN A 157 9.78 12.30 -20.03
C ASN A 157 8.74 11.54 -19.18
N ALA A 158 7.45 11.68 -19.48
CA ALA A 158 6.40 10.89 -18.85
C ALA A 158 6.61 9.39 -19.10
N ALA A 159 6.89 9.01 -20.35
CA ALA A 159 7.18 7.62 -20.70
C ALA A 159 8.40 7.06 -19.95
N ALA A 160 9.48 7.83 -19.86
CA ALA A 160 10.68 7.46 -19.12
C ALA A 160 10.42 7.31 -17.61
N ALA A 161 9.61 8.19 -17.02
CA ALA A 161 9.16 8.07 -15.62
C ALA A 161 8.35 6.78 -15.41
N GLY A 162 7.50 6.42 -16.38
CA GLY A 162 6.80 5.15 -16.42
C GLY A 162 7.77 3.97 -16.45
N GLN A 163 8.78 4.01 -17.35
CA GLN A 163 9.75 2.93 -17.54
C GLN A 163 10.61 2.70 -16.32
N GLY A 164 11.06 3.73 -15.62
CA GLY A 164 11.83 3.60 -14.38
C GLY A 164 11.10 2.76 -13.31
N ARG A 165 9.77 2.78 -13.30
CA ARG A 165 8.95 1.95 -12.40
C ARG A 165 8.76 0.51 -12.89
N VAL A 166 8.86 0.27 -14.20
CA VAL A 166 8.69 -1.07 -14.79
C VAL A 166 10.02 -1.81 -14.88
N ALA A 167 11.11 -1.08 -15.09
CA ALA A 167 12.48 -1.61 -15.17
C ALA A 167 13.04 -2.06 -13.82
N SER A 168 12.41 -1.71 -12.69
CA SER A 168 12.63 -2.48 -11.46
C SER A 168 12.17 -3.90 -11.75
N ASP A 169 13.09 -4.87 -11.61
CA ASP A 169 12.97 -6.34 -11.78
C ASP A 169 11.73 -7.00 -11.13
N ASP A 170 10.89 -6.20 -10.49
CA ASP A 170 9.78 -6.59 -9.67
C ASP A 170 8.56 -7.09 -10.43
N ARG A 171 8.28 -6.56 -11.63
CA ARG A 171 7.16 -7.08 -12.45
C ARG A 171 7.42 -8.49 -12.99
N ALA A 172 8.66 -8.82 -13.35
CA ALA A 172 9.04 -10.15 -13.83
C ALA A 172 8.90 -11.23 -12.74
N ALA A 173 9.04 -10.85 -11.47
CA ALA A 173 8.86 -11.73 -10.31
C ALA A 173 7.46 -11.59 -9.65
N SER A 174 6.50 -10.92 -10.31
CA SER A 174 5.14 -10.77 -9.80
C SER A 174 4.41 -12.11 -9.75
N ARG A 175 3.86 -12.46 -8.59
CA ARG A 175 3.18 -13.75 -8.38
C ARG A 175 1.71 -13.66 -8.80
N LYS A 176 1.09 -14.80 -9.12
CA LYS A 176 -0.35 -14.86 -9.43
C LYS A 176 -1.17 -14.36 -8.22
N GLY A 177 -2.08 -13.42 -8.44
CA GLY A 177 -2.92 -12.82 -7.39
C GLY A 177 -2.32 -11.59 -6.70
N GLU A 178 -1.13 -11.16 -7.13
CA GLU A 178 -0.50 -9.91 -6.68
C GLU A 178 -1.21 -8.69 -7.28
N THR A 179 -1.58 -7.74 -6.43
CA THR A 179 -2.16 -6.46 -6.86
C THR A 179 -1.06 -5.40 -6.83
N PRO A 180 -0.61 -4.87 -7.98
CA PRO A 180 0.39 -3.82 -8.01
C PRO A 180 -0.19 -2.50 -7.50
N PHE A 181 0.63 -1.71 -6.81
CA PHE A 181 0.29 -0.31 -6.58
C PHE A 181 0.41 0.46 -7.90
N ALA A 182 -0.43 1.48 -8.07
CA ALA A 182 -0.35 2.37 -9.23
C ALA A 182 0.99 3.12 -9.28
N LEU A 183 1.53 3.45 -8.11
CA LEU A 183 2.84 4.06 -7.90
C LEU A 183 3.55 3.33 -6.73
N PRO A 184 4.88 3.12 -6.81
CA PRO A 184 5.63 2.61 -5.66
C PRO A 184 5.48 3.52 -4.44
N LEU A 185 5.17 2.95 -3.28
CA LEU A 185 4.93 3.70 -2.06
C LEU A 185 6.22 3.75 -1.24
N ARG A 186 6.67 4.97 -0.91
CA ARG A 186 7.80 5.18 0.00
C ARG A 186 7.30 5.09 1.44
N LEU A 187 7.75 4.04 2.14
CA LEU A 187 7.31 3.70 3.48
C LEU A 187 8.53 3.57 4.40
N GLN A 188 8.27 3.34 5.67
CA GLN A 188 9.27 3.00 6.67
C GLN A 188 8.76 1.90 7.59
N THR A 189 9.66 1.14 8.19
CA THR A 189 9.29 0.13 9.19
C THR A 189 8.88 0.78 10.51
N THR A 190 7.81 0.32 11.14
CA THR A 190 7.32 0.83 12.44
C THR A 190 7.98 0.17 13.64
N GLY A 191 8.72 -0.92 13.40
CA GLY A 191 9.32 -1.76 14.41
C GLY A 191 10.35 -2.69 13.79
N ARG A 192 10.92 -3.57 14.62
CA ARG A 192 11.70 -4.71 14.11
C ARG A 192 10.80 -5.60 13.26
N ALA A 193 11.11 -5.73 11.97
CA ALA A 193 10.24 -6.38 11.01
C ALA A 193 10.96 -7.50 10.24
N ASN A 194 10.35 -8.68 10.20
CA ASN A 194 10.85 -9.81 9.43
C ASN A 194 10.43 -9.68 7.98
N VAL A 195 11.41 -9.70 7.08
CA VAL A 195 11.20 -9.74 5.64
C VAL A 195 11.31 -11.19 5.17
N ARG A 196 10.29 -11.65 4.46
CA ARG A 196 10.10 -13.05 4.07
C ARG A 196 10.19 -13.25 2.56
N GLU A 197 10.41 -14.49 2.16
CA GLU A 197 10.51 -14.89 0.75
C GLU A 197 9.18 -14.79 -0.01
N GLY A 198 8.05 -14.94 0.69
CA GLY A 198 6.70 -14.92 0.13
C GLY A 198 5.66 -14.31 1.06
N PRO A 199 4.45 -14.05 0.54
CA PRO A 199 3.35 -13.43 1.28
C PRO A 199 2.72 -14.45 2.24
N GLY A 200 3.24 -14.55 3.45
CA GLY A 200 2.69 -15.44 4.47
C GLY A 200 3.63 -15.70 5.64
N ALA A 201 3.06 -16.04 6.79
CA ALA A 201 3.84 -16.33 8.00
C ALA A 201 4.67 -17.62 7.91
N GLY A 202 4.27 -18.55 7.02
CA GLY A 202 4.96 -19.82 6.79
C GLY A 202 6.19 -19.73 5.88
N PHE A 203 6.38 -18.62 5.16
CA PHE A 203 7.55 -18.45 4.29
C PHE A 203 8.81 -18.17 5.11
N LYS A 204 9.96 -18.63 4.60
CA LYS A 204 11.27 -18.40 5.23
C LYS A 204 11.54 -16.90 5.41
N VAL A 205 12.10 -16.53 6.57
CA VAL A 205 12.63 -15.18 6.81
C VAL A 205 13.95 -15.04 6.07
N LEU A 206 14.05 -14.05 5.19
CA LEU A 206 15.25 -13.73 4.44
C LEU A 206 16.21 -12.87 5.28
N TYR A 207 15.67 -11.82 5.89
CA TYR A 207 16.39 -10.89 6.75
C TYR A 207 15.41 -10.13 7.64
N THR A 208 15.94 -9.37 8.59
CA THR A 208 15.17 -8.53 9.52
C THR A 208 15.61 -7.08 9.35
N LEU A 209 14.64 -6.17 9.35
CA LEU A 209 14.85 -4.72 9.36
C LEU A 209 14.59 -4.19 10.77
N GLU A 210 15.37 -3.20 11.18
CA GLU A 210 15.10 -2.45 12.42
C GLU A 210 14.00 -1.40 12.19
N THR A 211 13.58 -0.72 13.25
CA THR A 211 12.59 0.37 13.20
C THR A 211 13.11 1.57 12.41
N GLY A 212 12.23 2.23 11.65
CA GLY A 212 12.54 3.47 10.91
C GLY A 212 13.34 3.25 9.63
N VAL A 213 13.53 2.00 9.20
CA VAL A 213 14.25 1.70 7.96
C VAL A 213 13.37 2.08 6.76
N PRO A 214 13.87 2.93 5.84
CA PRO A 214 13.13 3.30 4.64
C PRO A 214 13.04 2.12 3.69
N ILE A 215 11.86 1.92 3.13
CA ILE A 215 11.56 0.86 2.15
C ILE A 215 10.67 1.41 1.04
N VAL A 216 10.67 0.73 -0.11
CA VAL A 216 9.76 1.01 -1.21
C VAL A 216 8.84 -0.18 -1.42
N ALA A 217 7.53 0.05 -1.41
CA ALA A 217 6.51 -0.96 -1.63
C ALA A 217 5.96 -0.92 -3.06
N TYR A 218 5.80 -2.08 -3.69
CA TYR A 218 5.47 -2.21 -5.11
C TYR A 218 4.11 -2.87 -5.36
N SER A 219 3.71 -3.78 -4.49
CA SER A 219 2.47 -4.55 -4.63
C SER A 219 2.07 -5.19 -3.31
N TYR A 220 0.89 -5.79 -3.27
CA TYR A 220 0.41 -6.53 -2.12
C TYR A 220 -0.36 -7.80 -2.51
N VAL A 221 -0.38 -8.75 -1.57
CA VAL A 221 -1.22 -9.96 -1.55
C VAL A 221 -1.79 -10.07 -0.15
N ASP A 222 -3.11 -9.98 -0.02
CA ASP A 222 -3.80 -9.90 1.27
C ASP A 222 -3.18 -8.82 2.17
N GLN A 223 -2.59 -9.21 3.31
CA GLN A 223 -1.96 -8.31 4.30
C GLN A 223 -0.43 -8.22 4.14
N TRP A 224 0.12 -8.80 3.07
CA TRP A 224 1.55 -8.85 2.80
C TRP A 224 1.91 -7.89 1.69
N VAL A 225 2.92 -7.07 1.94
CA VAL A 225 3.38 -6.04 1.02
C VAL A 225 4.75 -6.43 0.51
N ARG A 226 4.91 -6.38 -0.81
CA ARG A 226 6.19 -6.62 -1.46
C ARG A 226 7.02 -5.35 -1.44
N ILE A 227 8.24 -5.46 -0.92
CA ILE A 227 9.13 -4.32 -0.68
C ILE A 227 10.53 -4.55 -1.22
N ARG A 228 11.27 -3.45 -1.38
CA ARG A 228 12.73 -3.42 -1.39
C ARG A 228 13.24 -2.45 -0.33
N ASP A 229 14.36 -2.80 0.28
CA ASP A 229 15.10 -1.89 1.15
C ASP A 229 16.06 -0.99 0.35
N ASP A 230 16.79 -0.13 1.06
CA ASP A 230 17.81 0.77 0.50
C ASP A 230 18.95 0.03 -0.24
N SER A 231 19.24 -1.20 0.18
CA SER A 231 20.23 -2.10 -0.37
C SER A 231 19.68 -2.92 -1.55
N ASN A 232 18.48 -2.58 -2.03
CA ASN A 232 17.79 -3.20 -3.15
C ASN A 232 17.46 -4.70 -2.93
N ARG A 233 17.40 -5.15 -1.67
CA ARG A 233 17.06 -6.53 -1.31
C ARG A 233 15.53 -6.71 -1.35
N PRO A 234 14.99 -7.66 -2.13
CA PRO A 234 13.56 -7.86 -2.22
C PRO A 234 13.00 -8.69 -1.04
N GLY A 235 11.71 -8.56 -0.78
CA GLY A 235 10.97 -9.51 0.04
C GLY A 235 9.56 -9.05 0.41
N TRP A 236 8.93 -9.76 1.35
CA TRP A 236 7.58 -9.51 1.81
C TRP A 236 7.55 -9.16 3.29
N ILE A 237 6.81 -8.11 3.62
CA ILE A 237 6.61 -7.62 4.98
C ILE A 237 5.11 -7.52 5.27
N HIS A 238 4.71 -7.76 6.52
CA HIS A 238 3.31 -7.63 6.91
C HIS A 238 2.92 -6.13 7.01
N GLN A 239 1.75 -5.76 6.50
CA GLN A 239 1.32 -4.36 6.39
C GLN A 239 1.25 -3.60 7.73
N THR A 240 1.16 -4.30 8.86
CA THR A 240 1.11 -3.68 10.20
C THR A 240 2.50 -3.24 10.69
N LEU A 241 3.57 -3.65 10.02
CA LEU A 241 4.97 -3.36 10.38
C LEU A 241 5.56 -2.22 9.55
N ILE A 242 4.72 -1.55 8.76
CA ILE A 242 5.10 -0.47 7.86
C ILE A 242 4.14 0.70 8.02
N ASP A 243 4.64 1.91 7.82
CA ASP A 243 3.83 3.11 7.81
C ASP A 243 4.39 4.12 6.79
N ARG A 244 3.63 5.18 6.53
CA ARG A 244 4.07 6.30 5.73
C ARG A 244 5.38 6.86 6.30
N ARG A 245 6.32 7.14 5.40
CA ARG A 245 7.50 7.90 5.74
C ARG A 245 7.09 9.36 5.99
N GLU A 246 7.39 9.85 7.18
CA GLU A 246 7.31 11.28 7.51
C GLU A 246 8.46 12.07 6.89
#